data_AF-A0A2P6Q115-F1
#
_entry.id   AF-A0A2P6Q115-F1
#
_cell.length_a   1.000
_cell.length_b   1.000
_cell.length_c   1.000
_cell.angle_alpha   90.00
_cell.angle_beta   90.00
_cell.angle_gamma   90.00
#
_symmetry.space_group_name_H-M   'P 1'
#
loop_
_entity.id
_entity.type
_entity.pdbx_description
1 polymer ?
#
loop_
_entity_poly.entity_id
_entity_poly.type
_entity_poly.pdbx_seq_one_letter_code
_entity_poly.pdbx_strand_id
1 'polypeptide(L)' 'MIPMMNVGTMNPVVITEIPTLEKYLQIVTTDGHDFWFMGFVNFEKASHHVLDSVSNFRAVGTNEVQPVLA' A
#
# COMPACT_ATOMS: atom_id res chain seq x y z
N MET A 1 9.73 -9.33 -1.38
CA MET A 1 8.28 -9.59 -1.35
C MET A 1 7.74 -9.15 -0.01
N ILE A 2 6.71 -8.30 0.03
CA ILE A 2 6.10 -7.80 1.28
C ILE A 2 4.78 -8.54 1.51
N PRO A 3 4.60 -9.27 2.62
CA PRO A 3 3.31 -9.88 2.94
C PRO A 3 2.23 -8.82 3.15
N MET A 4 1.02 -9.04 2.62
CA MET A 4 -0.08 -8.07 2.73
C MET A 4 -0.45 -7.76 4.18
N MET A 5 -0.31 -8.74 5.08
CA MET A 5 -0.53 -8.57 6.53
C MET A 5 0.48 -7.64 7.21
N ASN A 6 1.65 -7.43 6.61
CA ASN A 6 2.70 -6.57 7.15
C ASN A 6 2.60 -5.14 6.62
N VAL A 7 1.68 -4.84 5.69
CA VAL A 7 1.52 -3.48 5.16
C VAL A 7 0.87 -2.59 6.22
N GLY A 8 1.62 -1.58 6.68
CA GLY A 8 1.17 -0.62 7.69
C GLY A 8 0.54 0.62 7.04
N THR A 9 1.37 1.43 6.38
CA THR A 9 0.93 2.65 5.69
C THR A 9 1.41 2.68 4.25
N MET A 10 0.65 3.38 3.40
CA MET A 10 1.02 3.62 2.01
C MET A 10 0.85 5.09 1.68
N ASN A 11 1.87 5.68 1.07
CA ASN A 11 1.90 7.10 0.77
C ASN A 11 2.38 7.34 -0.68
N PRO A 12 1.49 7.79 -1.57
CA PRO A 12 1.87 8.26 -2.90
C PRO A 12 2.63 9.59 -2.80
N VAL A 13 3.85 9.65 -3.33
CA VAL A 13 4.68 10.85 -3.35
C VAL A 13 4.89 11.28 -4.80
N VAL A 14 4.55 12.53 -5.12
CA VAL A 14 4.75 13.12 -6.45
C VAL A 14 5.74 14.27 -6.32
N ILE A 15 6.89 14.11 -6.96
CA ILE A 15 7.90 15.15 -7.08
C ILE A 15 7.66 15.87 -8.41
N THR A 16 7.32 17.16 -8.32
CA THR A 16 6.99 17.99 -9.48
C THR A 16 8.09 19.00 -9.83
N GLU A 17 9.26 18.88 -9.20
CA GLU A 17 10.39 19.75 -9.44
C GLU A 17 11.05 19.46 -10.80
N ILE A 18 11.30 20.50 -11.59
CA ILE A 18 12.01 20.38 -12.88
C ILE A 18 13.51 20.29 -12.59
N PRO A 19 14.29 19.37 -13.22
CA PRO A 19 13.95 18.52 -14.37
C PRO A 19 13.39 17.13 -14.03
N THR A 20 13.19 16.81 -12.75
CA THR A 20 12.84 15.48 -12.25
C THR A 20 11.36 15.37 -11.89
N LEU A 21 10.54 15.08 -12.90
CA LEU A 21 9.16 14.65 -12.66
C LEU A 21 9.14 13.17 -12.28
N GLU A 22 9.08 12.88 -10.98
CA GLU A 22 9.15 11.52 -10.48
C GLU A 22 7.97 11.20 -9.56
N LYS A 23 7.49 9.96 -9.63
CA LYS A 23 6.37 9.48 -8.82
C LYS A 23 6.80 8.22 -8.08
N TYR A 24 6.58 8.23 -6.78
CA TYR A 24 7.01 7.22 -5.83
C TYR A 24 5.81 6.69 -5.06
N LEU A 25 5.83 5.40 -4.74
CA LEU A 25 4.93 4.82 -3.77
C LEU A 25 5.75 4.35 -2.58
N GLN A 26 5.54 5.00 -1.44
CA GLN A 26 6.12 4.58 -0.17
C GLN A 26 5.19 3.56 0.48
N ILE A 27 5.76 2.46 0.97
CA ILE A 27 5.07 1.48 1.79
C ILE A 27 5.87 1.26 3.07
N VAL A 28 5.28 1.63 4.21
CA VAL A 28 5.87 1.37 5.52
C VAL A 28 5.18 0.15 6.12
N THR A 29 5.98 -0.83 6.49
CA THR A 29 5.51 -2.06 7.13
C THR A 29 5.26 -1.87 8.63
N THR A 30 4.49 -2.77 9.23
CA THR A 30 4.15 -2.72 10.66
C THR A 30 5.35 -2.92 11.59
N ASP A 31 6.43 -3.54 11.10
CA ASP A 31 7.72 -3.69 11.79
C ASP A 31 8.71 -2.54 11.47
N GLY A 32 8.27 -1.54 10.70
CA GLY A 32 9.00 -0.28 10.50
C GLY A 32 9.95 -0.27 9.30
N HIS A 33 9.97 -1.30 8.46
CA HIS A 33 10.72 -1.23 7.20
C HIS A 33 10.03 -0.29 6.21
N ASP A 34 10.83 0.55 5.56
CA ASP A 34 10.39 1.56 4.61
C ASP A 34 10.79 1.16 3.18
N PHE A 35 9.80 0.93 2.33
CA PHE A 35 9.98 0.50 0.95
C PHE A 35 9.55 1.60 -0.03
N TRP A 36 10.41 1.87 -1.01
CA TRP A 36 10.16 2.87 -2.05
C TRP A 36 10.07 2.20 -3.42
N PHE A 37 8.93 2.37 -4.08
CA PHE A 37 8.70 1.90 -5.44
C PHE A 37 8.70 3.07 -6.40
N MET A 38 9.32 2.88 -7.56
CA MET A 38 9.53 3.88 -8.61
C MET A 38 9.33 3.25 -9.99
N GLY A 39 9.42 4.06 -11.05
CA GLY A 39 9.48 3.56 -12.42
C GLY A 39 8.15 3.01 -12.94
N PHE A 40 7.03 3.47 -12.37
CA PHE A 40 5.70 3.06 -12.80
C PHE A 40 5.40 3.55 -14.21
N VAL A 41 5.03 2.63 -15.10
CA VAL A 41 4.49 2.98 -16.44
C VAL A 41 3.21 3.80 -16.31
N ASN A 42 2.36 3.47 -15.34
CA ASN A 42 1.20 4.26 -14.96
C ASN A 42 1.09 4.29 -13.43
N PHE A 43 1.52 5.41 -12.85
CA PHE A 43 1.55 5.59 -11.40
C PHE A 43 0.16 5.52 -10.76
N GLU A 44 -0.81 6.25 -11.30
CA GLU A 44 -2.16 6.35 -10.72
C GLU A 44 -2.84 4.98 -10.67
N LYS A 45 -2.77 4.21 -11.77
CA LYS A 45 -3.34 2.86 -11.82
C LYS A 45 -2.62 1.93 -10.84
N ALA A 46 -1.29 1.97 -10.79
CA ALA A 46 -0.53 1.12 -9.88
C ALA A 46 -0.86 1.43 -8.41
N SER A 47 -0.86 2.71 -8.03
CA SER A 47 -1.19 3.12 -6.66
C SER A 47 -2.61 2.72 -6.26
N HIS A 48 -3.56 2.87 -7.19
CA HIS A 48 -4.96 2.50 -6.93
C HIS A 48 -5.11 0.98 -6.73
N HIS A 49 -4.53 0.15 -7.60
CA HIS A 49 -4.60 -1.30 -7.47
C HIS A 49 -3.95 -1.81 -6.18
N VAL A 50 -2.83 -1.22 -5.74
CA VAL A 50 -2.19 -1.61 -4.49
C VAL A 50 -3.07 -1.20 -3.30
N LEU A 51 -3.64 0.01 -3.30
CA LEU A 51 -4.54 0.49 -2.26
C LEU A 51 -5.80 -0.38 -2.11
N ASP A 52 -6.43 -0.72 -3.23
CA ASP A 52 -7.62 -1.57 -3.24
C ASP A 52 -7.31 -2.97 -2.73
N SER A 53 -6.16 -3.53 -3.13
CA SER A 53 -5.74 -4.88 -2.68
C SER A 53 -5.51 -4.94 -1.17
N VAL A 54 -4.85 -3.93 -0.60
CA VAL A 54 -4.65 -3.82 0.86
C VAL A 54 -5.98 -3.62 1.58
N SER A 55 -6.85 -2.77 1.05
CA SER A 55 -8.17 -2.49 1.65
C SER A 55 -9.05 -3.75 1.67
N ASN A 56 -9.10 -4.49 0.55
CA ASN A 56 -9.83 -5.74 0.45
C ASN A 56 -9.27 -6.80 1.41
N PHE A 57 -7.93 -6.93 1.49
CA PHE A 57 -7.30 -7.86 2.42
C PHE A 57 -7.72 -7.59 3.88
N ARG A 58 -7.75 -6.31 4.26
CA ARG A 58 -8.17 -5.89 5.61
C ARG A 58 -9.64 -6.18 5.87
N ALA A 59 -10.51 -5.94 4.89
CA ALA A 59 -11.94 -6.22 5.00
C ALA A 59 -12.24 -7.72 5.11
N VAL A 60 -11.47 -8.58 4.44
CA VAL A 60 -11.57 -10.04 4.56
C VAL A 60 -11.14 -10.50 5.96
N GLY A 61 -10.03 -10.00 6.49
CA GLY A 61 -9.54 -10.35 7.82
C GLY A 61 -10.47 -9.92 8.98
N THR A 62 -11.30 -8.90 8.79
CA THR A 62 -12.28 -8.45 9.80
C THR A 62 -13.56 -9.31 9.86
N ASN A 63 -13.86 -10.09 8.82
CA ASN A 63 -15.11 -10.85 8.73
C ASN A 63 -15.05 -12.23 9.41
N GLU A 64 -13.87 -12.69 9.85
CA GLU A 64 -13.70 -13.99 10.53
C GLU A 64 -13.74 -13.91 12.07
N VAL A 65 -13.96 -12.73 12.66
CA VAL A 65 -14.09 -12.55 14.12
C VAL A 65 -15.57 -12.33 14.49
N GLN A 66 -16.40 -13.36 14.33
CA GLN A 66 -17.68 -13.42 15.03
C GLN A 66 -17.50 -14.32 16.27
N PRO A 67 -17.66 -13.81 17.51
CA PRO A 67 -17.76 -14.69 18.66
C PRO A 67 -19.08 -15.46 18.54
N VAL A 68 -19.02 -16.78 18.39
CA VAL A 68 -20.15 -17.64 18.73
C VAL A 68 -20.39 -17.44 20.23
N LEU A 69 -21.42 -16.66 20.56
CA LEU A 69 -21.99 -16.66 21.90
C LEU A 69 -22.73 -17.99 22.08
N ALA A 70 -22.33 -18.70 23.13
CA ALA A 70 -22.86 -19.98 23.59
C ALA A 70 -24.34 -19.92 23.98
#